data_AF-A0AAF0TMY0-F1
#
_entry.id   AF-A0AAF0TMY0-F1
#
_cell.length_a   1.000
_cell.length_b   1.000
_cell.length_c   1.000
_cell.angle_alpha   90.00
_cell.angle_beta   90.00
_cell.angle_gamma   90.00
#
_symmetry.space_group_name_H-M   'P 1'
#
loop_
_entity.id
_entity.type
_entity.pdbx_description
1 polymer ?
#
loop_
_entity_poly.entity_id
_entity_poly.type
_entity_poly.pdbx_seq_one_letter_code
_entity_poly.pdbx_strand_id
1 'polypeptide(L)'
;MTTRISKGCQRIDMVKMKNARNLQFTFSKSRAGLFKKASELCTLCGAEIVIVVFSPSDKGVFSFGHPSVNTLVERFLGRNLPLPNNDVHNQKIVACREAGIHELNTKLMNLEGVLQMEKYLGESLREIRKRVNGIWWESPMEELNLFQLQHLKKTLKILKQKV
;
A
#
# COMPACT_ATOMS: atom_id res chain seq x y z
N MET A 1 -29.46 20.81 -15.84
CA MET A 1 -29.56 20.28 -14.47
C MET A 1 -29.04 18.85 -14.48
N THR A 2 -27.88 18.58 -13.86
CA THR A 2 -27.31 17.22 -13.79
C THR A 2 -28.00 16.43 -12.69
N THR A 3 -28.72 15.38 -13.05
CA THR A 3 -29.39 14.48 -12.09
C THR A 3 -28.37 13.58 -11.40
N ARG A 4 -28.48 13.41 -10.08
CA ARG A 4 -27.60 12.50 -9.32
C ARG A 4 -27.84 11.06 -9.75
N ILE A 5 -26.76 10.35 -10.09
CA ILE A 5 -26.79 8.96 -10.58
C ILE A 5 -27.16 7.95 -9.48
N SER A 6 -26.91 8.26 -8.19
CA SER A 6 -27.25 7.35 -7.09
C SER A 6 -27.73 8.07 -5.83
N LYS A 7 -28.44 7.31 -4.98
CA LYS A 7 -28.98 7.79 -3.69
C LYS A 7 -27.93 7.99 -2.59
N GLY A 8 -26.66 7.65 -2.85
CA GLY A 8 -25.57 7.76 -1.87
C GLY A 8 -25.65 6.74 -0.72
N CYS A 9 -24.88 6.98 0.35
CA CYS A 9 -24.94 6.17 1.56
C CYS A 9 -26.27 6.44 2.29
N GLN A 10 -27.06 5.38 2.51
CA GLN A 10 -28.33 5.48 3.21
C GLN A 10 -28.20 4.94 4.62
N ARG A 11 -28.84 5.63 5.58
CA ARG A 11 -28.97 5.14 6.95
C ARG A 11 -29.85 3.89 6.96
N ILE A 12 -29.43 2.89 7.71
CA ILE A 12 -30.17 1.64 7.93
C ILE A 12 -30.38 1.45 9.43
N ASP A 13 -31.44 0.74 9.80
CA ASP A 13 -31.72 0.41 11.20
C ASP A 13 -30.76 -0.68 11.70
N MET A 14 -30.35 -0.60 12.97
CA MET A 14 -29.48 -1.59 13.62
C MET A 14 -30.29 -2.84 14.05
N VAL A 15 -30.87 -3.51 13.07
CA VAL A 15 -31.63 -4.75 13.25
C VAL A 15 -31.18 -5.79 12.23
N LYS A 16 -31.50 -7.07 12.45
CA LYS A 16 -31.14 -8.15 11.52
C LYS A 16 -31.77 -7.89 10.14
N MET A 17 -30.93 -7.77 9.11
CA MET A 17 -31.39 -7.58 7.74
C MET A 17 -32.13 -8.82 7.25
N LYS A 18 -33.35 -8.63 6.73
CA LYS A 18 -34.19 -9.71 6.19
C LYS A 18 -33.79 -10.11 4.76
N ASN A 19 -33.33 -9.16 3.95
CA ASN A 19 -32.94 -9.41 2.56
C ASN A 19 -31.54 -10.05 2.51
N ALA A 20 -31.46 -11.30 2.04
CA ALA A 20 -30.23 -12.08 2.00
C ALA A 20 -29.13 -11.47 1.10
N ARG A 21 -29.49 -10.91 -0.06
CA ARG A 21 -28.51 -10.27 -0.96
C ARG A 21 -27.89 -9.03 -0.32
N ASN A 22 -28.74 -8.17 0.25
CA ASN A 22 -28.27 -6.97 0.92
C ASN A 22 -27.45 -7.33 2.17
N LEU A 23 -27.85 -8.37 2.92
CA LEU A 23 -27.08 -8.88 4.05
C LEU A 23 -25.68 -9.35 3.61
N GLN A 24 -25.55 -10.10 2.53
CA GLN A 24 -24.26 -10.60 2.05
C GLN A 24 -23.33 -9.47 1.57
N PHE A 25 -23.89 -8.45 0.90
CA PHE A 25 -23.15 -7.28 0.48
C PHE A 25 -22.69 -6.43 1.67
N THR A 26 -23.60 -6.15 2.61
CA THR A 26 -23.30 -5.41 3.85
C THR A 26 -22.27 -6.15 4.69
N PHE A 27 -22.38 -7.47 4.82
CA PHE A 27 -21.40 -8.32 5.50
C PHE A 27 -20.01 -8.14 4.88
N SER A 28 -19.91 -8.27 3.55
CA SER A 28 -18.62 -8.18 2.85
C SER A 28 -17.97 -6.81 3.05
N LYS A 29 -18.75 -5.73 2.95
CA LYS A 29 -18.27 -4.36 3.18
C LYS A 29 -17.89 -4.10 4.63
N SER A 30 -18.74 -4.50 5.57
CA SER A 30 -18.52 -4.26 6.99
C SER A 30 -17.33 -5.07 7.52
N ARG A 31 -17.18 -6.33 7.10
CA ARG A 31 -16.01 -7.15 7.41
C ARG A 31 -14.73 -6.52 6.91
N ALA A 32 -14.70 -6.06 5.65
CA ALA A 32 -13.53 -5.41 5.08
C ALA A 32 -13.19 -4.10 5.82
N GLY A 33 -14.20 -3.27 6.14
CA GLY A 33 -14.02 -2.04 6.92
C GLY A 33 -13.53 -2.31 8.34
N LEU A 34 -14.08 -3.33 9.00
CA LEU A 34 -13.67 -3.76 10.33
C LEU A 34 -12.21 -4.22 10.35
N PHE A 35 -11.81 -5.06 9.40
CA PHE A 35 -10.42 -5.53 9.31
C PHE A 35 -9.45 -4.38 9.04
N LYS A 36 -9.85 -3.42 8.18
CA LYS A 36 -9.05 -2.22 7.94
C LYS A 36 -8.86 -1.40 9.22
N LYS A 37 -9.93 -1.16 9.98
CA LYS A 37 -9.85 -0.43 11.26
C LYS A 37 -9.04 -1.16 12.32
N ALA A 38 -9.16 -2.48 12.40
CA ALA A 38 -8.32 -3.28 13.28
C ALA A 38 -6.84 -3.16 12.91
N SER A 39 -6.51 -3.25 11.61
CA SER A 39 -5.14 -3.06 11.12
C SER A 39 -4.57 -1.67 11.43
N GLU A 40 -5.37 -0.62 11.23
CA GLU A 40 -5.01 0.76 11.59
C GLU A 40 -4.69 0.86 13.09
N LEU A 41 -5.55 0.30 13.96
CA LEU A 41 -5.32 0.32 15.42
C LEU A 41 -4.09 -0.49 15.83
N CYS A 42 -3.86 -1.66 15.25
CA CYS A 42 -2.67 -2.46 15.51
C CYS A 42 -1.40 -1.68 15.14
N THR A 43 -1.43 -0.97 14.01
CA THR A 43 -0.29 -0.20 13.51
C THR A 43 -0.04 1.07 14.32
N LEU A 44 -1.09 1.83 14.64
CA LEU A 44 -0.97 3.13 15.32
C LEU A 44 -0.74 3.00 16.82
N CYS A 45 -1.34 1.99 17.44
CA CYS A 45 -1.36 1.86 18.90
C CYS A 45 -0.61 0.62 19.40
N GLY A 46 -0.03 -0.19 18.51
CA GLY A 46 0.60 -1.45 18.89
C GLY A 46 -0.39 -2.48 19.48
N ALA A 47 -1.70 -2.28 19.27
CA ALA A 47 -2.72 -3.12 19.86
C ALA A 47 -2.66 -4.56 19.31
N GLU A 48 -2.76 -5.55 20.20
CA GLU A 48 -2.95 -6.95 19.81
C GLU A 48 -4.44 -7.23 19.65
N ILE A 49 -4.87 -7.53 18.43
CA ILE A 49 -6.29 -7.70 18.11
C ILE A 49 -6.49 -9.01 17.36
N VAL A 50 -7.50 -9.79 17.75
CA VAL A 50 -8.02 -10.94 17.01
C VAL A 50 -9.51 -10.75 16.73
N ILE A 51 -9.92 -11.01 15.48
CA ILE A 51 -11.31 -10.92 15.04
C ILE A 51 -11.62 -12.20 14.28
N VAL A 52 -12.73 -12.86 14.66
CA VAL A 52 -13.27 -14.04 13.98
C VAL A 52 -14.72 -13.74 13.60
N VAL A 53 -15.04 -13.84 12.33
CA VAL A 53 -16.38 -13.53 11.80
C VAL A 53 -16.89 -14.69 10.95
N PHE A 54 -18.05 -15.20 11.31
CA PHE A 54 -18.75 -16.24 10.56
C PHE A 54 -19.57 -15.62 9.43
N SER A 55 -19.42 -16.17 8.23
CA SER A 55 -20.26 -15.77 7.11
C SER A 55 -21.71 -16.18 7.36
N PRO A 56 -22.70 -15.30 7.07
CA PRO A 56 -24.11 -15.70 7.06
C PRO A 56 -24.45 -16.64 5.88
N SER A 57 -23.54 -16.83 4.93
CA SER A 57 -23.57 -17.88 3.91
C SER A 57 -22.62 -19.02 4.29
N ASP A 58 -22.77 -20.21 3.73
CA ASP A 58 -21.91 -21.40 3.98
C ASP A 58 -20.45 -21.28 3.46
N LYS A 59 -19.97 -20.05 3.23
CA LYS A 59 -18.63 -19.71 2.77
C LYS A 59 -17.57 -19.73 3.88
N GLY A 60 -17.90 -20.27 5.05
CA GLY A 60 -16.96 -20.49 6.14
C GLY A 60 -16.67 -19.27 7.03
N VAL A 61 -15.46 -19.23 7.56
CA VAL A 61 -15.00 -18.30 8.60
C VAL A 61 -13.95 -17.35 8.04
N PHE A 62 -14.02 -16.08 8.42
CA PHE A 62 -12.99 -15.09 8.13
C PHE A 62 -12.34 -14.62 9.43
N SER A 63 -11.03 -14.45 9.41
CA SER A 63 -10.29 -13.96 10.56
C SER A 63 -9.29 -12.88 10.21
N PHE A 64 -9.00 -12.04 11.21
CA PHE A 64 -7.90 -11.09 11.24
C PHE A 64 -7.19 -11.26 12.58
N GLY A 65 -5.86 -11.18 12.59
CA GLY A 65 -5.10 -11.29 13.83
C GLY A 65 -3.75 -10.61 13.71
N HIS A 66 -3.39 -9.85 14.73
CA HIS A 66 -2.06 -9.26 14.88
C HIS A 66 -1.57 -9.46 16.32
N PRO A 67 -0.40 -10.08 16.57
CA PRO A 67 0.60 -10.59 15.62
C PRO A 67 0.12 -11.72 14.70
N SER A 68 -0.71 -12.62 15.20
CA SER A 68 -1.30 -13.71 14.42
C SER A 68 -2.59 -14.17 15.11
N VAL A 69 -3.52 -14.75 14.33
CA VAL A 69 -4.77 -15.31 14.89
C VAL A 69 -4.47 -16.44 15.87
N ASN A 70 -3.62 -17.40 15.48
CA ASN A 70 -3.33 -18.58 16.29
C ASN A 70 -2.67 -18.21 17.62
N THR A 71 -1.66 -17.33 17.60
CA THR A 71 -0.97 -16.89 18.82
C THR A 71 -1.94 -16.26 19.81
N LEU A 72 -2.86 -15.42 19.35
CA LEU A 72 -3.82 -14.77 20.22
C LEU A 72 -4.91 -15.74 20.71
N VAL A 73 -5.38 -16.65 19.85
CA VAL A 73 -6.36 -17.68 20.24
C VAL A 73 -5.76 -18.65 21.26
N GLU A 74 -4.54 -19.12 21.06
CA GLU A 74 -3.86 -20.02 22.00
C GLU A 74 -3.61 -19.35 23.36
N ARG A 75 -3.24 -18.06 23.34
CA ARG A 75 -3.09 -17.26 24.56
C ARG A 75 -4.43 -17.09 25.28
N PHE A 76 -5.50 -16.79 24.52
CA PHE A 76 -6.85 -16.67 25.07
C PHE A 76 -7.35 -17.99 25.68
N LEU A 77 -7.06 -19.12 25.02
CA LEU A 77 -7.41 -20.46 25.51
C LEU A 77 -6.47 -20.97 26.60
N GLY A 78 -5.49 -20.18 27.06
CA GLY A 78 -4.52 -20.56 28.08
C GLY A 78 -3.57 -21.69 27.68
N ARG A 79 -3.50 -22.03 26.39
CA ARG A 79 -2.74 -23.17 25.87
C ARG A 79 -1.25 -22.86 25.64
N ASN A 80 -0.93 -21.57 25.54
CA ASN A 80 0.43 -21.01 25.49
C ASN A 80 0.52 -19.81 26.44
N LEU A 81 0.18 -20.02 27.72
CA LEU A 81 0.34 -18.97 28.73
C LEU A 81 1.85 -18.75 28.97
N PRO A 82 2.40 -17.54 28.76
CA PRO A 82 3.66 -17.20 29.38
C PRO A 82 3.46 -17.33 30.90
N LEU A 83 4.45 -17.87 31.62
CA LEU A 83 4.42 -17.91 33.08
C LEU A 83 3.97 -16.56 33.66
N PRO A 84 3.23 -16.56 34.79
CA PRO A 84 2.70 -15.34 35.38
C PRO A 84 3.85 -14.36 35.64
N ASN A 85 3.69 -13.14 35.12
CA ASN A 85 4.54 -11.97 35.40
C ASN A 85 6.04 -12.16 35.21
N ASN A 86 6.53 -11.88 34.01
CA ASN A 86 7.90 -11.36 33.86
C ASN A 86 7.85 -10.20 32.86
N ASP A 87 7.80 -8.98 33.38
CA ASP A 87 7.91 -7.71 32.62
C ASP A 87 9.01 -7.76 31.54
N VAL A 88 10.07 -8.54 31.79
CA VAL A 88 11.23 -8.74 30.92
C VAL A 88 10.90 -9.44 29.59
N HIS A 89 9.95 -10.38 29.55
CA HIS A 89 9.63 -11.10 28.30
C HIS A 89 8.78 -10.22 27.36
N ASN A 90 7.80 -9.51 27.92
CA ASN A 90 7.05 -8.50 27.19
C ASN A 90 7.97 -7.37 26.72
N GLN A 91 8.89 -6.89 27.57
CA GLN A 91 9.92 -5.92 27.17
C GLN A 91 10.80 -6.41 26.02
N LYS A 92 11.24 -7.67 26.03
CA LYS A 92 12.05 -8.22 24.93
C LYS A 92 11.26 -8.32 23.63
N ILE A 93 10.00 -8.76 23.68
CA ILE A 93 9.14 -8.85 22.49
C ILE A 93 8.87 -7.45 21.92
N VAL A 94 8.55 -6.49 22.78
CA VAL A 94 8.33 -5.09 22.42
C VAL A 94 9.62 -4.49 21.85
N ALA A 95 10.76 -4.66 22.51
CA ALA A 95 12.05 -4.15 22.04
C ALA A 95 12.49 -4.75 20.69
N CYS A 96 12.30 -6.06 20.48
CA CYS A 96 12.56 -6.67 19.17
C CYS A 96 11.65 -6.12 18.07
N ARG A 97 10.36 -5.90 18.38
CA ARG A 97 9.41 -5.27 17.45
C ARG A 97 9.81 -3.83 17.14
N GLU A 98 10.13 -3.04 18.15
CA GLU A 98 10.56 -1.65 18.02
C GLU A 98 11.84 -1.52 17.22
N ALA A 99 12.82 -2.41 17.45
CA ALA A 99 14.05 -2.46 16.66
C ALA A 99 13.77 -2.75 15.18
N GLY A 100 12.89 -3.71 14.88
CA GLY A 100 12.49 -4.01 13.50
C GLY A 100 11.75 -2.85 12.83
N ILE A 101 10.86 -2.17 13.55
CA ILE A 101 10.16 -0.97 13.07
C ILE A 101 11.16 0.17 12.82
N HIS A 102 12.10 0.39 13.73
CA HIS A 102 13.13 1.42 13.60
C HIS A 102 14.04 1.17 12.39
N GLU A 103 14.45 -0.07 12.16
CA GLU A 103 15.23 -0.47 10.99
C GLU A 103 14.45 -0.21 9.69
N LEU A 104 13.17 -0.62 9.63
CA LEU A 104 12.33 -0.38 8.45
C LEU A 104 12.15 1.12 8.19
N ASN A 105 11.90 1.91 9.22
CA ASN A 105 11.73 3.36 9.11
C ASN A 105 13.00 4.05 8.62
N THR A 106 14.17 3.58 9.06
CA THR A 106 15.48 4.08 8.59
C THR A 106 15.66 3.76 7.09
N LYS A 107 15.35 2.53 6.66
CA LYS A 107 15.37 2.15 5.24
C LYS A 107 14.40 3.00 4.40
N LEU A 108 13.20 3.25 4.91
CA LEU A 108 12.20 4.09 4.26
C LEU A 108 12.69 5.53 4.07
N MET A 109 13.20 6.17 5.13
CA MET A 109 13.75 7.52 5.05
C MET A 109 14.91 7.63 4.05
N ASN A 110 15.82 6.65 4.04
CA ASN A 110 16.93 6.63 3.09
C ASN A 110 16.43 6.55 1.64
N LEU A 111 15.49 5.66 1.36
CA LEU A 111 14.90 5.51 0.02
C LEU A 111 14.13 6.76 -0.42
N GLU A 112 13.39 7.37 0.49
CA GLU A 112 12.65 8.61 0.23
C GLU A 112 13.61 9.76 -0.10
N GLY A 113 14.75 9.85 0.60
CA GLY A 113 15.82 10.78 0.28
C GLY A 113 16.41 10.58 -1.12
N VAL A 114 16.73 9.34 -1.49
CA VAL A 114 17.23 9.01 -2.85
C VAL A 114 16.20 9.39 -3.91
N LEU A 115 14.94 9.00 -3.72
CA LEU A 115 13.84 9.32 -4.63
C LEU A 115 13.70 10.83 -4.82
N GLN A 116 13.83 11.60 -3.74
CA GLN A 116 13.71 13.06 -3.79
C GLN A 116 14.87 13.69 -4.56
N MET A 117 16.09 13.19 -4.38
CA MET A 117 17.25 13.63 -5.16
C MET A 117 17.11 13.30 -6.64
N GLU A 118 16.63 12.11 -6.99
CA GLU A 118 16.36 11.74 -8.39
C GLU A 118 15.28 12.62 -9.02
N LYS A 119 14.22 12.95 -8.28
CA LYS A 119 13.19 13.89 -8.73
C LYS A 119 13.78 15.27 -9.00
N TYR A 120 14.58 15.80 -8.07
CA TYR A 120 15.24 17.10 -8.24
C TYR A 120 16.18 17.11 -9.46
N LEU A 121 16.95 16.03 -9.67
CA LEU A 121 17.80 15.88 -10.84
C LEU A 121 16.97 15.84 -12.13
N GLY A 122 15.88 15.08 -12.14
CA GLY A 122 14.95 15.00 -13.28
C GLY A 122 14.34 16.35 -13.63
N GLU A 123 13.94 17.15 -12.64
CA GLU A 123 13.43 18.51 -12.86
C GLU A 123 14.51 19.46 -13.39
N SER A 124 15.71 19.40 -12.82
CA SER A 124 16.86 20.21 -13.27
C SER A 124 17.22 19.89 -14.72
N LEU A 125 17.26 18.61 -15.10
CA LEU A 125 17.47 18.18 -16.48
C LEU A 125 16.34 18.65 -17.40
N ARG A 126 15.09 18.65 -16.92
CA ARG A 126 13.94 19.15 -17.69
C ARG A 126 14.02 20.66 -17.91
N GLU A 127 14.52 21.43 -16.95
CA GLU A 127 14.76 22.87 -17.09
C GLU A 127 15.95 23.18 -18.01
N ILE A 128 17.04 22.42 -17.92
CA ILE A 128 18.14 22.51 -18.89
C ILE A 128 17.63 22.20 -20.30
N ARG A 129 16.82 21.14 -20.46
CA ARG A 129 16.19 20.78 -21.74
C ARG A 129 15.33 21.91 -22.32
N LYS A 130 14.56 22.63 -21.50
CA LYS A 130 13.80 23.81 -21.96
C LYS A 130 14.69 24.97 -22.41
N ARG A 131 15.84 25.17 -21.74
CA ARG A 131 16.79 26.25 -22.08
C ARG A 131 17.61 25.93 -23.33
N VAL A 132 17.91 24.65 -23.57
CA VAL A 132 18.52 24.16 -24.80
C VAL A 132 17.45 24.08 -25.89
N ASN A 133 17.01 25.25 -26.33
CA ASN A 133 16.08 25.38 -27.43
C ASN A 133 16.83 25.09 -28.74
N GLY A 134 16.75 23.86 -29.27
CA GLY A 134 17.22 23.56 -30.63
C GLY A 134 18.14 22.36 -30.85
N ILE A 135 18.20 21.37 -29.94
CA ILE A 135 18.78 20.07 -30.31
C ILE A 135 17.74 19.27 -31.09
N TRP A 136 17.81 19.38 -32.41
CA TRP A 136 16.81 18.82 -33.32
C TRP A 136 16.70 17.28 -33.27
N TRP A 137 17.70 16.54 -32.79
CA TRP A 137 17.62 15.08 -32.67
C TRP A 137 16.95 14.59 -31.37
N GLU A 138 16.49 15.49 -30.51
CA GLU A 138 15.76 15.17 -29.27
C GLU A 138 14.24 15.39 -29.37
N SER A 139 13.73 15.90 -30.50
CA SER A 139 12.29 15.87 -30.77
C SER A 139 11.79 14.42 -30.91
N PRO A 140 10.55 14.11 -30.48
CA PRO A 140 9.91 12.81 -30.78
C PRO A 140 10.14 12.43 -32.24
N MET A 141 10.40 11.17 -32.55
CA MET A 141 10.71 10.74 -33.93
C MET A 141 9.59 11.13 -34.91
N GLU A 142 8.37 11.27 -34.39
CA GLU A 142 7.15 11.69 -35.05
C GLU A 142 7.15 13.18 -35.46
N GLU A 143 7.96 14.00 -34.80
CA GLU A 143 8.11 15.44 -35.07
C GLU A 143 9.34 15.77 -35.94
N LEU A 144 10.15 14.75 -36.29
CA LEU A 144 11.34 14.91 -37.12
C LEU A 144 10.98 14.83 -38.62
N ASN A 145 11.49 15.77 -39.41
CA ASN A 145 11.34 15.67 -40.87
C ASN A 145 12.21 14.54 -41.45
N LEU A 146 11.91 14.12 -42.69
CA LEU A 146 12.61 13.00 -43.34
C LEU A 146 14.13 13.18 -43.40
N PHE A 147 14.58 14.42 -43.65
CA PHE A 147 16.00 14.75 -43.74
C PHE A 147 16.70 14.58 -42.38
N GLN A 148 16.03 15.03 -41.32
CA GLN A 148 16.45 14.87 -39.94
C GLN A 148 16.54 13.37 -39.56
N LEU A 149 15.52 12.58 -39.85
CA LEU A 149 15.53 11.14 -39.58
C LEU A 149 16.66 10.39 -40.32
N GLN A 150 16.92 10.75 -41.58
CA GLN A 150 18.01 10.17 -42.36
C GLN A 150 19.38 10.53 -41.79
N HIS A 151 19.56 11.79 -41.38
CA HIS A 151 20.80 12.24 -40.76
C HIS A 151 21.01 11.55 -39.40
N LEU A 152 19.99 11.46 -38.55
CA LEU A 152 20.04 10.75 -37.26
C LEU A 152 20.42 9.28 -37.44
N LYS A 153 19.79 8.58 -38.41
CA LYS A 153 20.12 7.19 -38.75
C LYS A 153 21.59 7.02 -39.15
N LYS A 154 22.15 7.97 -39.91
CA LYS A 154 23.55 7.94 -40.32
C LYS A 154 24.48 8.15 -39.12
N THR A 155 24.16 9.10 -38.25
CA THR A 155 24.96 9.40 -37.05
C THR A 155 24.98 8.22 -36.07
N LEU A 156 23.83 7.58 -35.82
CA LEU A 156 23.74 6.39 -34.98
C LEU A 156 24.53 5.20 -35.55
N LYS A 157 24.55 5.03 -36.89
CA LYS A 157 25.39 4.01 -37.54
C LYS A 157 26.89 4.26 -37.33
N ILE A 158 27.33 5.52 -37.41
CA ILE A 158 28.73 5.90 -37.19
C ILE A 158 29.12 5.66 -35.73
N LEU A 159 28.25 6.04 -34.79
CA LEU A 159 28.46 5.81 -33.36
C LEU A 159 28.58 4.33 -33.02
N LYS A 160 27.72 3.48 -33.62
CA LYS A 160 27.78 2.02 -33.47
C LYS A 160 29.09 1.41 -33.98
N GLN A 161 29.78 2.04 -34.93
CA GLN A 161 31.08 1.57 -35.42
C GLN A 161 32.27 2.04 -34.58
N LYS A 162 32.06 2.99 -33.66
CA LYS A 162 33.10 3.55 -32.78
C LYS A 162 33.05 2.99 -31.34
N VAL A 163 32.07 2.14 -31.05
CA VAL A 163 31.92 1.37 -29.80
C VAL A 163 32.19 -0.08 -30.12
#